data_AF-A0A316B6U7-F1
#
_entry.id   AF-A0A316B6U7-F1
#
_cell.length_a   1.000
_cell.length_b   1.000
_cell.length_c   1.000
_cell.angle_alpha   90.00
_cell.angle_beta   90.00
_cell.angle_gamma   90.00
#
_symmetry.space_group_name_H-M   'P 1'
#
loop_
_entity.id
_entity.type
_entity.pdbx_description
1 polymer ?
#
loop_
_entity_poly.entity_id
_entity_poly.type
_entity_poly.pdbx_seq_one_letter_code
_entity_poly.pdbx_strand_id
1 'polypeptide(L)'
;MSNDKELMIINETTLKDKIYTIRGQKVMLDFDLAEIYGFSVSAFNQQVKRNISRFDEDFMFDLNKIEMELLSKSQNVISIQSYGAKGGRTKPVKAFTEQGVYMLMTVLKGELAVKQSKSIIRLFKAMKDYLIENQQLIAQSSYYSLVAKVEKNAEDIKTIHETMVTKAELSDIMKLFEQNLTDEEILILDGEPFKADEAYQKIYRNAKSKIMIIDDYISSKTLHHLAHSKETVKVTAISDNSARPRLSLAEYKDFVTENPGRSIVFLQSMHRIHDRYIVLDEGSKDMKIYHCGASSKDAGNRITTITRISDIDDYKPMIKKLAGNPALILS
;
A
#
# COMPACT_ATOMS: atom_id res chain seq x y z
N MET A 1 -42.88 0.31 -18.51
CA MET A 1 -42.55 -0.73 -17.53
C MET A 1 -41.07 -0.60 -17.22
N SER A 2 -40.76 0.11 -16.15
CA SER A 2 -39.41 0.35 -15.65
C SER A 2 -38.84 -0.95 -15.13
N ASN A 3 -37.66 -1.36 -15.61
CA ASN A 3 -36.96 -2.54 -15.12
C ASN A 3 -35.70 -2.05 -14.41
N ASP A 4 -35.89 -1.53 -13.20
CA ASP A 4 -34.80 -1.26 -12.25
C ASP A 4 -34.20 -2.60 -11.83
N LYS A 5 -33.17 -3.04 -12.56
CA LYS A 5 -32.20 -3.99 -12.04
C LYS A 5 -31.36 -3.22 -11.02
N GLU A 6 -31.79 -3.22 -9.76
CA GLU A 6 -30.91 -3.02 -8.62
C GLU A 6 -29.77 -4.05 -8.73
N LEU A 7 -28.67 -3.65 -9.37
CA LEU A 7 -27.46 -4.45 -9.49
C LEU A 7 -26.78 -4.47 -8.12
N MET A 8 -26.99 -5.59 -7.41
CA MET A 8 -26.36 -5.89 -6.13
C MET A 8 -24.86 -5.56 -6.15
N ILE A 9 -24.43 -4.85 -5.12
CA ILE A 9 -23.00 -4.70 -4.78
C ILE A 9 -22.47 -6.11 -4.54
N ILE A 10 -21.46 -6.52 -5.31
CA ILE A 10 -20.93 -7.88 -5.22
C ILE A 10 -20.10 -7.99 -3.94
N ASN A 11 -20.39 -9.02 -3.14
CA ASN A 11 -19.74 -9.27 -1.86
C ASN A 11 -18.29 -9.76 -2.09
N GLU A 12 -17.37 -9.50 -1.16
CA GLU A 12 -15.95 -9.87 -1.25
C GLU A 12 -15.76 -11.39 -1.48
N THR A 13 -16.62 -12.21 -0.88
CA THR A 13 -16.61 -13.66 -1.08
C THR A 13 -16.90 -14.04 -2.53
N THR A 14 -17.86 -13.38 -3.18
CA THR A 14 -18.25 -13.66 -4.56
C THR A 14 -17.19 -13.19 -5.58
N LEU A 15 -16.40 -12.18 -5.22
CA LEU A 15 -15.28 -11.73 -6.06
C LEU A 15 -14.08 -12.69 -5.98
N LYS A 16 -13.81 -13.30 -4.81
CA LYS A 16 -12.75 -14.31 -4.65
C LYS A 16 -12.94 -15.51 -5.57
N ASP A 17 -14.18 -15.96 -5.70
CA ASP A 17 -14.54 -17.13 -6.53
C ASP A 17 -14.37 -16.84 -8.04
N LYS A 18 -14.23 -15.58 -8.43
CA LYS A 18 -14.03 -15.12 -9.82
C LYS A 18 -12.56 -14.84 -10.14
N ILE A 19 -11.63 -15.23 -9.27
CA ILE A 19 -10.19 -15.13 -9.52
C ILE A 19 -9.62 -16.49 -9.90
N TYR A 20 -9.01 -16.55 -11.08
CA TYR A 20 -8.42 -17.75 -11.65
C TYR A 20 -6.90 -17.65 -11.65
N THR A 21 -6.22 -18.79 -11.68
CA THR A 21 -4.77 -18.85 -11.86
C THR A 21 -4.46 -19.40 -13.25
N ILE A 22 -4.01 -18.53 -14.15
CA ILE A 22 -3.72 -18.88 -15.55
C ILE A 22 -2.32 -18.37 -15.87
N ARG A 23 -1.46 -19.20 -16.46
CA ARG A 23 -0.04 -18.88 -16.73
C ARG A 23 0.72 -18.38 -15.48
N GLY A 24 0.36 -18.89 -14.30
CA GLY A 24 0.95 -18.45 -13.03
C GLY A 24 0.58 -17.03 -12.60
N GLN A 25 -0.43 -16.41 -13.22
CA GLN A 25 -0.96 -15.09 -12.87
C GLN A 25 -2.38 -15.22 -12.33
N LYS A 26 -2.73 -14.37 -11.36
CA LYS A 26 -4.10 -14.21 -10.89
C LYS A 26 -4.85 -13.32 -11.87
N VAL A 27 -5.94 -13.82 -12.44
CA VAL A 27 -6.69 -13.13 -13.50
C VAL A 27 -8.20 -13.24 -13.28
N MET A 28 -8.95 -12.28 -13.81
CA MET A 28 -10.40 -12.34 -13.94
C MET A 28 -10.80 -12.47 -15.41
N LEU A 29 -11.86 -13.22 -15.69
CA LEU A 29 -12.30 -13.52 -17.05
C LEU A 29 -13.33 -12.51 -17.56
N ASP A 30 -13.37 -12.31 -18.87
CA ASP A 30 -14.22 -11.29 -19.50
C ASP A 30 -15.71 -11.39 -19.15
N PHE A 31 -16.22 -12.61 -18.96
CA PHE A 31 -17.62 -12.84 -18.63
C PHE A 31 -17.94 -12.51 -17.17
N ASP A 32 -17.01 -12.79 -16.25
CA ASP A 32 -17.13 -12.43 -14.84
C ASP A 32 -17.05 -10.92 -14.67
N LEU A 33 -16.10 -10.27 -15.35
CA LEU A 33 -15.99 -8.81 -15.34
C LEU A 33 -17.21 -8.16 -15.97
N ALA A 34 -17.70 -8.66 -17.11
CA ALA A 34 -18.91 -8.14 -17.73
C ALA A 34 -20.11 -8.22 -16.77
N GLU A 35 -20.28 -9.33 -16.06
CA GLU A 35 -21.32 -9.48 -15.04
C GLU A 35 -21.15 -8.46 -13.90
N ILE A 36 -19.92 -8.33 -13.36
CA ILE A 36 -19.60 -7.40 -12.26
C ILE A 36 -19.92 -5.96 -12.64
N TYR A 37 -19.59 -5.57 -13.87
CA TYR A 37 -19.82 -4.23 -14.38
C TYR A 37 -21.21 -4.00 -14.96
N GLY A 38 -22.08 -5.02 -15.00
CA GLY A 38 -23.45 -4.91 -15.50
C GLY A 38 -23.56 -4.82 -17.03
N PHE A 39 -22.55 -5.29 -17.77
CA PHE A 39 -22.55 -5.33 -19.23
C PHE A 39 -22.81 -6.76 -19.75
N SER A 40 -23.31 -6.85 -20.99
CA SER A 40 -23.19 -8.11 -21.73
C SER A 40 -21.72 -8.36 -22.09
N VAL A 41 -21.30 -9.62 -22.15
CA VAL A 41 -19.91 -9.98 -22.50
C VAL A 41 -19.50 -9.40 -23.87
N SER A 42 -20.43 -9.34 -24.81
CA SER A 42 -20.19 -8.74 -26.13
C SER A 42 -19.95 -7.22 -26.02
N ALA A 43 -20.77 -6.51 -25.26
CA ALA A 43 -20.64 -5.06 -25.07
C ALA A 43 -19.37 -4.71 -24.28
N PHE A 44 -19.04 -5.48 -23.25
CA PHE A 44 -17.78 -5.35 -22.50
C PHE A 44 -16.57 -5.52 -23.42
N ASN A 45 -16.51 -6.63 -24.17
CA ASN A 45 -15.40 -6.91 -25.09
C ASN A 45 -15.32 -5.90 -26.24
N GLN A 46 -16.44 -5.30 -26.64
CA GLN A 46 -16.44 -4.22 -27.63
C GLN A 46 -15.78 -2.95 -27.08
N GLN A 47 -16.01 -2.59 -25.81
CA GLN A 47 -15.37 -1.45 -25.16
C GLN A 47 -13.86 -1.66 -25.02
N VAL A 48 -13.44 -2.87 -24.63
CA VAL A 48 -12.03 -3.26 -24.59
C VAL A 48 -11.39 -3.15 -25.96
N LYS A 49 -12.03 -3.72 -27.00
CA LYS A 49 -11.52 -3.67 -28.39
C LYS A 49 -11.35 -2.23 -28.90
N ARG A 50 -12.25 -1.31 -28.54
CA ARG A 50 -12.14 0.11 -28.92
C ARG A 50 -10.97 0.83 -28.26
N ASN A 51 -10.47 0.31 -27.14
CA ASN A 51 -9.39 0.89 -26.35
C ASN A 51 -8.19 -0.07 -26.27
N ILE A 52 -8.01 -0.92 -27.27
CA ILE A 52 -7.01 -2.00 -27.24
C ILE A 52 -5.58 -1.47 -27.05
N SER A 53 -5.29 -0.25 -27.49
CA SER A 53 -4.00 0.42 -27.31
C SER A 53 -3.65 0.73 -25.84
N ARG A 54 -4.56 0.47 -24.90
CA ARG A 54 -4.34 0.60 -23.46
C ARG A 54 -4.05 -0.75 -22.79
N PHE A 55 -4.19 -1.85 -23.51
CA PHE A 55 -4.06 -3.19 -22.96
C PHE A 55 -2.84 -3.87 -23.57
N ASP A 56 -1.70 -3.73 -22.88
CA ASP A 56 -0.49 -4.45 -23.21
C ASP A 56 -0.67 -5.96 -22.97
N GLU A 57 0.20 -6.77 -23.57
CA GLU A 57 0.05 -8.24 -23.58
C GLU A 57 0.09 -8.87 -22.18
N ASP A 58 0.72 -8.20 -21.21
CA ASP A 58 0.76 -8.59 -19.80
C ASP A 58 -0.41 -8.04 -18.97
N PHE A 59 -1.20 -7.10 -19.51
CA PHE A 59 -2.41 -6.58 -18.86
C PHE A 59 -3.63 -7.43 -19.22
N MET A 60 -3.65 -7.92 -20.46
CA MET A 60 -4.75 -8.74 -20.95
C MET A 60 -4.26 -9.69 -22.04
N PHE A 61 -4.74 -10.94 -21.99
CA PHE A 61 -4.44 -11.92 -23.02
C PHE A 61 -5.65 -12.81 -23.32
N ASP A 62 -5.64 -13.38 -24.53
CA ASP A 62 -6.60 -14.37 -24.96
C ASP A 62 -6.17 -15.76 -24.48
N LEU A 63 -7.12 -16.51 -23.91
CA LEU A 63 -6.92 -17.91 -23.56
C LEU A 63 -6.85 -18.76 -24.83
N ASN A 64 -5.89 -19.68 -24.85
CA ASN A 64 -5.81 -20.68 -25.91
C ASN A 64 -6.83 -21.82 -25.68
N LYS A 65 -6.99 -22.68 -26.69
CA LYS A 65 -7.94 -23.80 -26.65
C LYS A 65 -7.72 -24.74 -25.46
N ILE A 66 -6.46 -25.03 -25.14
CA ILE A 66 -6.08 -25.94 -24.05
C ILE A 66 -6.42 -25.30 -22.71
N GLU A 67 -6.09 -24.02 -22.52
CA GLU A 67 -6.39 -23.25 -21.31
C GLU A 67 -7.90 -23.19 -21.06
N MET A 68 -8.70 -22.96 -22.11
CA MET A 68 -10.16 -22.97 -22.02
C MET A 68 -10.71 -24.35 -21.64
N GLU A 69 -10.18 -25.42 -22.22
CA GLU A 69 -10.62 -26.79 -21.89
C GLU A 69 -10.28 -27.17 -20.45
N LEU A 70 -9.08 -26.82 -19.97
CA LEU A 70 -8.64 -27.06 -18.60
C LEU A 70 -9.47 -26.27 -17.58
N LEU A 71 -9.76 -24.99 -17.87
CA LEU A 71 -10.63 -24.18 -17.01
C LEU A 71 -12.04 -24.72 -16.96
N SER A 72 -12.57 -25.18 -18.09
CA SER A 72 -13.91 -25.73 -18.14
C SER A 72 -14.06 -27.02 -17.31
N LYS A 73 -13.08 -27.91 -17.38
CA LYS A 73 -13.06 -29.16 -16.59
C LYS A 73 -12.80 -28.94 -15.11
N SER A 74 -11.96 -27.96 -14.75
CA SER A 74 -11.56 -27.73 -13.36
C SER A 74 -12.55 -26.90 -12.56
N GLN A 75 -13.28 -25.99 -13.21
CA GLN A 75 -14.14 -24.99 -12.54
C GLN A 75 -15.62 -25.10 -12.94
N ASN A 76 -16.02 -26.18 -13.64
CA ASN A 76 -17.38 -26.42 -14.11
C ASN A 76 -18.00 -25.22 -14.87
N VAL A 77 -17.19 -24.46 -15.59
CA VAL A 77 -17.67 -23.30 -16.35
C VAL A 77 -18.28 -23.77 -17.67
N ILE A 78 -19.61 -23.92 -17.67
CA ILE A 78 -20.40 -24.46 -18.78
C ILE A 78 -20.32 -23.57 -20.04
N SER A 79 -20.19 -22.25 -19.88
CA SER A 79 -20.15 -21.29 -20.99
C SER A 79 -18.88 -21.38 -21.86
N ILE A 80 -17.82 -22.04 -21.37
CA ILE A 80 -16.54 -22.23 -22.07
C ILE A 80 -16.55 -23.54 -22.90
N GLN A 81 -17.41 -24.50 -22.58
CA GLN A 81 -17.45 -25.85 -23.19
C GLN A 81 -17.77 -25.85 -24.69
N SER A 82 -18.36 -24.78 -25.19
CA SER A 82 -18.86 -24.69 -26.56
C SER A 82 -17.95 -23.83 -27.47
N TYR A 83 -16.73 -23.53 -27.05
CA TYR A 83 -15.77 -22.81 -27.90
C TYR A 83 -15.45 -23.58 -29.19
N GLY A 84 -15.78 -23.00 -30.35
CA GLY A 84 -15.58 -23.63 -31.66
C GLY A 84 -16.64 -24.68 -32.06
N ALA A 85 -17.66 -24.92 -31.22
CA ALA A 85 -18.81 -25.75 -31.55
C ALA A 85 -19.93 -24.94 -32.26
N LYS A 86 -20.75 -25.61 -33.08
CA LYS A 86 -21.85 -24.96 -33.82
C LYS A 86 -22.88 -24.42 -32.82
N GLY A 87 -23.04 -23.09 -32.75
CA GLY A 87 -23.92 -22.41 -31.79
C GLY A 87 -23.26 -22.02 -30.45
N GLY A 88 -21.97 -22.29 -30.29
CA GLY A 88 -21.20 -21.92 -29.09
C GLY A 88 -20.40 -20.62 -29.22
N ARG A 89 -19.56 -20.34 -28.23
CA ARG A 89 -18.73 -19.12 -28.21
C ARG A 89 -17.74 -19.12 -29.37
N THR A 90 -17.76 -18.07 -30.20
CA THR A 90 -16.89 -17.94 -31.39
C THR A 90 -15.59 -17.18 -31.12
N LYS A 91 -15.51 -16.39 -30.04
CA LYS A 91 -14.34 -15.59 -29.65
C LYS A 91 -13.65 -16.18 -28.42
N PRO A 92 -12.31 -16.14 -28.37
CA PRO A 92 -11.58 -16.61 -27.19
C PRO A 92 -12.01 -15.82 -25.95
N VAL A 93 -11.92 -16.46 -24.79
CA VAL A 93 -12.12 -15.79 -23.50
C VAL A 93 -10.91 -14.92 -23.22
N LYS A 94 -11.15 -13.65 -22.87
CA LYS A 94 -10.08 -12.75 -22.44
C LYS A 94 -9.86 -12.89 -20.93
N ALA A 95 -8.60 -12.98 -20.53
CA ALA A 95 -8.18 -12.85 -19.14
C ALA A 95 -7.57 -11.46 -18.91
N PHE A 96 -7.92 -10.87 -17.78
CA PHE A 96 -7.40 -9.59 -17.33
C PHE A 96 -6.62 -9.81 -16.04
N THR A 97 -5.38 -9.34 -16.02
CA THR A 97 -4.60 -9.24 -14.79
C THR A 97 -5.11 -8.07 -13.96
N GLU A 98 -4.54 -7.88 -12.78
CA GLU A 98 -4.80 -6.68 -11.96
C GLU A 98 -4.59 -5.38 -12.75
N GLN A 99 -3.52 -5.32 -13.55
CA GLN A 99 -3.23 -4.20 -14.45
C GLN A 99 -4.28 -4.06 -15.55
N GLY A 100 -4.74 -5.18 -16.10
CA GLY A 100 -5.89 -5.19 -17.01
C GLY A 100 -7.14 -4.60 -16.38
N VAL A 101 -7.42 -4.91 -15.12
CA VAL A 101 -8.54 -4.31 -14.37
C VAL A 101 -8.33 -2.81 -14.14
N TYR A 102 -7.10 -2.37 -13.89
CA TYR A 102 -6.78 -0.93 -13.83
C TYR A 102 -7.12 -0.23 -15.15
N MET A 103 -6.75 -0.83 -16.28
CA MET A 103 -7.07 -0.29 -17.59
C MET A 103 -8.58 -0.28 -17.86
N LEU A 104 -9.32 -1.28 -17.39
CA LEU A 104 -10.78 -1.31 -17.49
C LEU A 104 -11.45 -0.11 -16.80
N MET A 105 -10.91 0.40 -15.69
CA MET A 105 -11.47 1.60 -15.04
C MET A 105 -11.41 2.84 -15.93
N THR A 106 -10.41 2.92 -16.81
CA THR A 106 -10.23 4.05 -17.73
C THR A 106 -11.16 3.95 -18.95
N VAL A 107 -11.69 2.76 -19.20
CA VAL A 107 -12.53 2.41 -20.35
C VAL A 107 -14.01 2.43 -19.96
N LEU A 108 -14.34 1.83 -18.81
CA LEU A 108 -15.69 1.72 -18.28
C LEU A 108 -16.01 2.94 -17.42
N LYS A 109 -17.04 3.69 -17.81
CA LYS A 109 -17.45 4.92 -17.13
C LYS A 109 -18.74 4.72 -16.34
N GLY A 110 -18.85 5.43 -15.21
CA GLY A 110 -20.05 5.47 -14.37
C GLY A 110 -19.78 5.09 -12.90
N GLU A 111 -20.63 5.55 -12.00
CA GLU A 111 -20.45 5.35 -10.54
C GLU A 111 -20.36 3.87 -10.15
N LEU A 112 -21.15 3.01 -10.79
CA LEU A 112 -21.11 1.56 -10.57
C LEU A 112 -19.75 0.98 -10.98
N ALA A 113 -19.23 1.38 -12.15
CA ALA A 113 -17.93 0.90 -12.63
C ALA A 113 -16.79 1.35 -11.71
N VAL A 114 -16.83 2.59 -11.23
CA VAL A 114 -15.86 3.10 -10.25
C VAL A 114 -15.93 2.29 -8.95
N LYS A 115 -17.14 2.03 -8.43
CA LYS A 115 -17.34 1.29 -7.18
C LYS A 115 -16.86 -0.16 -7.28
N GLN A 116 -17.26 -0.87 -8.35
CA GLN A 116 -16.87 -2.26 -8.56
C GLN A 116 -15.36 -2.40 -8.77
N SER A 117 -14.75 -1.48 -9.51
CA SER A 117 -13.31 -1.51 -9.71
C SER A 117 -12.56 -1.33 -8.38
N LYS A 118 -12.98 -0.40 -7.52
CA LYS A 118 -12.40 -0.26 -6.17
C LYS A 118 -12.46 -1.56 -5.36
N SER A 119 -13.57 -2.31 -5.44
CA SER A 119 -13.70 -3.60 -4.76
C SER A 119 -12.75 -4.66 -5.32
N ILE A 120 -12.61 -4.76 -6.65
CA ILE A 120 -11.69 -5.72 -7.28
C ILE A 120 -10.24 -5.40 -6.91
N ILE A 121 -9.84 -4.13 -6.93
CA ILE A 121 -8.48 -3.69 -6.57
C ILE A 121 -8.15 -4.06 -5.11
N ARG A 122 -9.08 -3.79 -4.19
CA ARG A 122 -8.92 -4.18 -2.77
C ARG A 122 -8.76 -5.68 -2.60
N LEU A 123 -9.46 -6.47 -3.41
CA LEU A 123 -9.33 -7.92 -3.36
C LEU A 123 -7.94 -8.40 -3.83
N PHE A 124 -7.44 -7.91 -4.97
CA PHE A 124 -6.09 -8.24 -5.43
C PHE A 124 -5.02 -7.83 -4.41
N LYS A 125 -5.21 -6.68 -3.75
CA LYS A 125 -4.36 -6.23 -2.64
C LYS A 125 -4.41 -7.22 -1.46
N ALA A 126 -5.59 -7.54 -0.94
CA ALA A 126 -5.73 -8.45 0.19
C ALA A 126 -5.10 -9.83 -0.08
N MET A 127 -5.13 -10.29 -1.33
CA MET A 127 -4.44 -11.51 -1.74
C MET A 127 -2.91 -11.37 -1.72
N LYS A 128 -2.38 -10.25 -2.21
CA LYS A 128 -0.94 -9.95 -2.15
C LYS A 128 -0.47 -9.82 -0.70
N ASP A 129 -1.21 -9.08 0.12
CA ASP A 129 -0.92 -8.89 1.55
C ASP A 129 -0.91 -10.25 2.25
N TYR A 130 -1.88 -11.13 1.97
CA TYR A 130 -1.89 -12.50 2.51
C TYR A 130 -0.67 -13.33 2.10
N LEU A 131 -0.20 -13.22 0.85
CA LEU A 131 1.02 -13.91 0.40
C LEU A 131 2.28 -13.37 1.09
N ILE A 132 2.33 -12.05 1.31
CA ILE A 132 3.42 -11.37 2.01
C ILE A 132 3.42 -11.74 3.51
N GLU A 133 2.26 -11.77 4.16
CA GLU A 133 2.14 -12.15 5.58
C GLU A 133 2.46 -13.63 5.83
N ASN A 134 2.33 -14.48 4.81
CA ASN A 134 2.62 -15.91 4.86
C ASN A 134 3.90 -16.29 4.09
N GLN A 135 4.87 -15.37 3.99
CA GLN A 135 6.16 -15.53 3.28
C GLN A 135 6.91 -16.83 3.58
N GLN A 136 6.80 -17.37 4.79
CA GLN A 136 7.48 -18.62 5.20
C GLN A 136 7.01 -19.87 4.43
N LEU A 137 5.85 -19.79 3.75
CA LEU A 137 5.28 -20.87 2.94
C LEU A 137 5.70 -20.78 1.46
N ILE A 138 6.41 -19.73 1.05
CA ILE A 138 6.83 -19.48 -0.34
C ILE A 138 8.30 -19.90 -0.49
N ALA A 139 8.58 -20.85 -1.38
CA ALA A 139 9.95 -21.23 -1.72
C ALA A 139 10.76 -19.99 -2.19
N GLN A 140 11.99 -19.82 -1.71
CA GLN A 140 12.84 -18.63 -1.98
C GLN A 140 12.89 -18.21 -3.46
N SER A 141 12.89 -19.18 -4.39
CA SER A 141 12.89 -18.93 -5.84
C SER A 141 11.63 -18.21 -6.33
N SER A 142 10.47 -18.48 -5.71
CA SER A 142 9.19 -17.85 -6.06
C SER A 142 9.07 -16.44 -5.49
N TYR A 143 9.72 -16.17 -4.35
CA TYR A 143 9.78 -14.84 -3.73
C TYR A 143 10.53 -13.83 -4.60
N TYR A 144 11.73 -14.15 -5.08
CA TYR A 144 12.48 -13.25 -5.97
C TYR A 144 11.73 -12.96 -7.28
N SER A 145 11.02 -13.95 -7.83
CA SER A 145 10.18 -13.75 -9.02
C SER A 145 8.96 -12.86 -8.75
N LEU A 146 8.46 -12.85 -7.52
CA LEU A 146 7.36 -12.01 -7.09
C LEU A 146 7.85 -10.58 -6.87
N VAL A 147 8.98 -10.39 -6.19
CA VAL A 147 9.62 -9.08 -5.98
C VAL A 147 9.93 -8.42 -7.32
N ALA A 148 10.59 -9.13 -8.24
CA ALA A 148 10.88 -8.61 -9.58
C ALA A 148 9.60 -8.25 -10.37
N LYS A 149 8.51 -9.01 -10.19
CA LYS A 149 7.20 -8.67 -10.78
C LYS A 149 6.59 -7.44 -10.12
N VAL A 150 6.74 -7.26 -8.81
CA VAL A 150 6.24 -6.10 -8.07
C VAL A 150 6.98 -4.83 -8.48
N GLU A 151 8.31 -4.89 -8.60
CA GLU A 151 9.14 -3.80 -9.10
C GLU A 151 8.78 -3.43 -10.54
N LYS A 152 8.66 -4.43 -11.42
CA LYS A 152 8.20 -4.20 -12.79
C LYS A 152 6.81 -3.55 -12.82
N ASN A 153 5.87 -4.03 -12.00
CA ASN A 153 4.53 -3.43 -11.92
C ASN A 153 4.59 -1.96 -11.45
N ALA A 154 5.53 -1.60 -10.57
CA ALA A 154 5.70 -0.22 -10.11
C ALA A 154 6.26 0.68 -11.22
N GLU A 155 7.21 0.16 -12.02
CA GLU A 155 7.71 0.83 -13.23
C GLU A 155 6.60 1.00 -14.27
N ASP A 156 5.80 -0.04 -14.52
CA ASP A 156 4.68 0.01 -15.47
C ASP A 156 3.62 1.04 -15.02
N ILE A 157 3.32 1.13 -13.73
CA ILE A 157 2.44 2.17 -13.16
C ILE A 157 3.02 3.58 -13.39
N LYS A 158 4.34 3.74 -13.26
CA LYS A 158 5.03 5.00 -13.54
C LYS A 158 5.00 5.34 -15.03
N THR A 159 5.16 4.36 -15.92
CA THR A 159 5.03 4.57 -17.37
C THR A 159 3.58 4.90 -17.77
N ILE A 160 2.58 4.29 -17.13
CA ILE A 160 1.16 4.66 -17.27
C ILE A 160 0.95 6.12 -16.82
N HIS A 161 1.61 6.55 -15.75
CA HIS A 161 1.57 7.93 -15.25
C HIS A 161 2.14 8.94 -16.26
N GLU A 162 3.22 8.59 -16.95
CA GLU A 162 3.88 9.48 -17.92
C GLU A 162 3.17 9.55 -19.30
N THR A 163 2.43 8.50 -19.69
CA THR A 163 1.84 8.39 -21.04
C THR A 163 0.36 8.75 -21.14
N MET A 164 -0.37 8.94 -20.03
CA MET A 164 -1.82 9.22 -20.07
C MET A 164 -2.20 10.69 -19.83
N VAL A 165 -2.98 11.25 -20.76
CA VAL A 165 -3.50 12.63 -20.75
C VAL A 165 -4.41 12.90 -19.54
N THR A 166 -4.15 14.03 -18.88
CA THR A 166 -4.86 14.62 -17.74
C THR A 166 -6.39 14.59 -17.86
N LYS A 167 -7.04 13.94 -16.90
CA LYS A 167 -8.40 14.29 -16.46
C LYS A 167 -8.51 14.08 -14.95
N ALA A 168 -9.15 15.02 -14.27
CA ALA A 168 -9.27 15.10 -12.81
C ALA A 168 -9.72 13.79 -12.12
N GLU A 169 -10.44 12.91 -12.84
CA GLU A 169 -10.87 11.59 -12.38
C GLU A 169 -9.69 10.62 -12.14
N LEU A 170 -8.60 10.74 -12.89
CA LEU A 170 -7.35 9.99 -12.69
C LEU A 170 -6.62 10.43 -11.42
N SER A 171 -6.82 11.67 -10.94
CA SER A 171 -6.17 12.16 -9.71
C SER A 171 -6.68 11.44 -8.46
N ASP A 172 -7.99 11.18 -8.37
CA ASP A 172 -8.56 10.45 -7.23
C ASP A 172 -8.22 8.96 -7.27
N ILE A 173 -8.01 8.43 -8.48
CA ILE A 173 -7.49 7.08 -8.72
C ILE A 173 -5.99 7.01 -8.37
N MET A 174 -5.19 8.02 -8.74
CA MET A 174 -3.77 8.14 -8.42
C MET A 174 -3.53 8.34 -6.92
N LYS A 175 -4.37 9.10 -6.22
CA LYS A 175 -4.36 9.16 -4.74
C LYS A 175 -4.62 7.78 -4.11
N LEU A 176 -5.45 6.95 -4.74
CA LEU A 176 -5.67 5.57 -4.33
C LEU A 176 -4.44 4.69 -4.58
N PHE A 177 -3.64 4.96 -5.63
CA PHE A 177 -2.38 4.27 -5.90
C PHE A 177 -1.24 4.75 -5.00
N GLU A 178 -1.10 6.06 -4.75
CA GLU A 178 -0.10 6.65 -3.83
C GLU A 178 -0.36 6.27 -2.37
N GLN A 179 -1.61 6.02 -1.98
CA GLN A 179 -1.91 5.46 -0.67
C GLN A 179 -1.55 3.97 -0.55
N ASN A 180 -1.25 3.29 -1.65
CA ASN A 180 -1.05 1.83 -1.71
C ASN A 180 0.29 1.39 -2.34
N LEU A 181 1.06 2.30 -2.92
CA LEU A 181 2.47 2.12 -3.26
C LEU A 181 3.26 2.70 -2.08
N THR A 182 3.99 1.81 -1.41
CA THR A 182 5.02 2.10 -0.41
C THR A 182 4.55 2.78 0.89
N ASP A 183 3.92 2.01 1.78
CA ASP A 183 4.11 2.22 3.24
C ASP A 183 5.59 1.96 3.67
N GLU A 184 6.46 1.64 2.70
CA GLU A 184 7.87 1.32 2.87
C GLU A 184 8.81 2.49 2.55
N GLU A 185 8.42 3.46 1.73
CA GLU A 185 9.27 4.60 1.41
C GLU A 185 8.44 5.85 1.11
N ILE A 186 8.70 6.92 1.87
CA ILE A 186 8.02 8.21 1.77
C ILE A 186 9.04 9.23 1.28
N LEU A 187 8.89 9.70 0.03
CA LEU A 187 9.67 10.80 -0.51
C LEU A 187 9.01 12.14 -0.16
N ILE A 188 9.79 13.02 0.49
CA ILE A 188 9.41 14.38 0.83
C ILE A 188 10.35 15.30 0.04
N LEU A 189 9.79 16.16 -0.79
CA LEU A 189 10.53 17.14 -1.59
C LEU A 189 10.82 18.41 -0.79
N ASP A 190 11.69 19.26 -1.34
CA ASP A 190 11.94 20.59 -0.80
C ASP A 190 10.66 21.44 -0.84
N GLY A 191 10.38 22.12 0.28
CA GLY A 191 9.18 22.94 0.44
C GLY A 191 7.90 22.15 0.77
N GLU A 192 8.00 20.91 1.24
CA GLU A 192 6.84 20.07 1.64
C GLU A 192 6.70 19.85 3.17
N PRO A 193 6.72 20.88 4.04
CA PRO A 193 6.65 20.71 5.50
C PRO A 193 5.34 20.07 5.98
N PHE A 194 4.22 20.35 5.32
CA PHE A 194 2.93 19.75 5.67
C PHE A 194 2.91 18.23 5.40
N LYS A 195 3.45 17.80 4.26
CA LYS A 195 3.56 16.38 3.89
C LYS A 195 4.51 15.65 4.84
N ALA A 196 5.61 16.29 5.24
CA ALA A 196 6.48 15.75 6.27
C ALA A 196 5.72 15.54 7.58
N ASP A 197 4.95 16.53 8.03
CA ASP A 197 4.16 16.43 9.26
C ASP A 197 3.15 15.29 9.20
N GLU A 198 2.43 15.17 8.09
CA GLU A 198 1.49 14.07 7.86
C GLU A 198 2.21 12.70 7.88
N ALA A 199 3.38 12.59 7.27
CA ALA A 199 4.16 11.36 7.23
C ALA A 199 4.57 10.88 8.63
N TYR A 200 5.16 11.76 9.44
CA TYR A 200 5.55 11.43 10.82
C TYR A 200 4.33 11.08 11.68
N GLN A 201 3.25 11.86 11.60
CA GLN A 201 2.02 11.57 12.34
C GLN A 201 1.40 10.24 11.92
N LYS A 202 1.39 9.91 10.63
CA LYS A 202 0.89 8.62 10.11
C LYS A 202 1.69 7.46 10.70
N ILE A 203 3.02 7.57 10.75
CA ILE A 203 3.89 6.54 11.37
C ILE A 203 3.55 6.37 12.85
N TYR A 204 3.44 7.46 13.62
CA TYR A 204 3.14 7.38 15.05
C TYR A 204 1.72 6.86 15.36
N ARG A 205 0.71 7.17 14.53
CA ARG A 205 -0.65 6.62 14.66
C ARG A 205 -0.70 5.10 14.56
N ASN A 206 0.22 4.51 13.80
CA ASN A 206 0.27 3.07 13.55
C ASN A 206 0.80 2.26 14.73
N ALA A 207 1.45 2.90 15.72
CA ALA A 207 1.93 2.23 16.92
C ALA A 207 0.77 1.58 17.71
N LYS A 208 1.00 0.37 18.21
CA LYS A 208 0.02 -0.37 19.03
C LYS A 208 0.30 -0.25 20.53
N SER A 209 1.57 -0.18 20.91
CA SER A 209 2.03 -0.34 22.29
C SER A 209 3.24 0.53 22.65
N LYS A 210 4.22 0.68 21.76
CA LYS A 210 5.46 1.42 22.03
C LYS A 210 5.91 2.25 20.83
N ILE A 211 6.46 3.42 21.10
CA ILE A 211 7.24 4.23 20.15
C ILE A 211 8.59 4.51 20.78
N MET A 212 9.66 4.26 20.05
CA MET A 212 10.99 4.74 20.38
C MET A 212 11.51 5.62 19.25
N ILE A 213 11.78 6.89 19.54
CA ILE A 213 12.41 7.83 18.62
C ILE A 213 13.90 7.88 18.94
N ILE A 214 14.74 7.80 17.92
CA ILE A 214 16.19 7.97 18.02
C ILE A 214 16.54 9.15 17.10
N ASP A 215 16.68 10.33 17.67
CA ASP A 215 16.93 11.59 16.95
C ASP A 215 17.49 12.64 17.92
N ASP A 216 18.66 13.20 17.61
CA ASP A 216 19.28 14.24 18.45
C ASP A 216 18.64 15.62 18.30
N TYR A 217 17.72 15.82 17.37
CA TYR A 217 17.17 17.14 17.03
C TYR A 217 15.68 17.30 17.42
N ILE A 218 15.29 16.72 18.56
CA ILE A 218 13.91 16.83 19.08
C ILE A 218 13.51 18.28 19.38
N SER A 219 12.22 18.60 19.17
CA SER A 219 11.64 19.93 19.47
C SER A 219 10.15 19.83 19.83
N SER A 220 9.50 20.97 20.10
CA SER A 220 8.03 21.05 20.28
C SER A 220 7.27 20.50 19.06
N LYS A 221 7.83 20.60 17.85
CA LYS A 221 7.28 19.96 16.66
C LYS A 221 7.28 18.43 16.76
N THR A 222 8.33 17.84 17.33
CA THR A 222 8.39 16.39 17.62
C THR A 222 7.29 15.98 18.60
N LEU A 223 7.05 16.80 19.64
CA LEU A 223 5.95 16.57 20.60
C LEU A 223 4.58 16.62 19.92
N HIS A 224 4.37 17.62 19.05
CA HIS A 224 3.13 17.74 18.27
C HIS A 224 2.87 16.51 17.39
N HIS A 225 3.90 15.96 16.74
CA HIS A 225 3.75 14.72 15.98
C HIS A 225 3.36 13.53 16.88
N LEU A 226 4.01 13.39 18.03
CA LEU A 226 3.75 12.33 19.01
C LEU A 226 2.35 12.37 19.61
N ALA A 227 1.74 13.56 19.74
CA ALA A 227 0.37 13.73 20.22
C ALA A 227 -0.65 12.90 19.40
N HIS A 228 -0.32 12.61 18.14
CA HIS A 228 -1.18 11.84 17.23
C HIS A 228 -1.07 10.31 17.42
N SER A 229 -0.18 9.84 18.29
CA SER A 229 -0.15 8.43 18.70
C SER A 229 -1.31 8.10 19.67
N LYS A 230 -1.67 6.82 19.79
CA LYS A 230 -2.72 6.38 20.72
C LYS A 230 -2.30 6.65 22.17
N GLU A 231 -3.25 7.04 23.01
CA GLU A 231 -3.01 7.39 24.43
C GLU A 231 -2.32 6.28 25.24
N THR A 232 -2.57 5.02 24.88
CA THR A 232 -2.02 3.85 25.57
C THR A 232 -0.58 3.53 25.17
N VAL A 233 -0.04 4.19 24.15
CA VAL A 233 1.29 3.91 23.62
C VAL A 233 2.36 4.54 24.51
N LYS A 234 3.32 3.72 24.94
CA LYS A 234 4.47 4.19 25.70
C LYS A 234 5.51 4.80 24.76
N VAL A 235 5.96 6.01 25.07
CA VAL A 235 6.92 6.73 24.22
C VAL A 235 8.27 6.85 24.92
N THR A 236 9.34 6.54 24.19
CA THR A 236 10.73 6.78 24.59
C THR A 236 11.43 7.61 23.53
N ALA A 237 12.10 8.68 23.92
CA ALA A 237 12.92 9.51 23.03
C ALA A 237 14.39 9.39 23.45
N ILE A 238 15.22 8.88 22.54
CA ILE A 238 16.67 8.75 22.69
C ILE A 238 17.29 9.90 21.92
N SER A 239 17.86 10.86 22.65
CA SER A 239 18.29 12.15 22.11
C SER A 239 19.32 12.82 23.01
N ASP A 240 20.22 13.58 22.43
CA ASP A 240 21.04 14.55 23.17
C ASP A 240 20.45 15.98 23.13
N ASN A 241 19.25 16.16 22.57
CA ASN A 241 18.54 17.44 22.48
C ASN A 241 19.43 18.57 21.93
N SER A 242 20.06 18.29 20.80
CA SER A 242 21.00 19.15 20.08
C SER A 242 20.32 20.16 19.16
N ALA A 243 18.99 20.15 19.07
CA ALA A 243 18.20 21.13 18.35
C ALA A 243 18.49 22.57 18.82
N ARG A 244 18.38 23.53 17.90
CA ARG A 244 18.40 24.97 18.21
C ARG A 244 17.12 25.64 17.73
N PRO A 245 16.27 26.22 18.61
CA PRO A 245 16.31 26.04 20.07
C PRO A 245 16.13 24.56 20.47
N ARG A 246 16.58 24.24 21.69
CA ARG A 246 16.41 22.92 22.31
C ARG A 246 14.99 22.76 22.80
N LEU A 247 14.50 21.53 22.86
CA LEU A 247 13.25 21.24 23.57
C LEU A 247 13.44 21.57 25.05
N SER A 248 12.64 22.48 25.59
CA SER A 248 12.68 22.90 26.98
C SER A 248 11.81 22.02 27.88
N LEU A 249 12.11 22.03 29.18
CA LEU A 249 11.25 21.40 30.18
C LEU A 249 9.84 22.04 30.23
N ALA A 250 9.73 23.34 29.96
CA ALA A 250 8.45 24.06 29.94
C ALA A 250 7.56 23.55 28.80
N GLU A 251 8.06 23.49 27.57
CA GLU A 251 7.31 22.96 26.41
C GLU A 251 6.85 21.52 26.65
N TYR A 252 7.68 20.69 27.29
CA TYR A 252 7.28 19.32 27.63
C TYR A 252 6.17 19.28 28.69
N LYS A 253 6.21 20.15 29.70
CA LYS A 253 5.14 20.26 30.71
C LYS A 253 3.82 20.71 30.10
N ASP A 254 3.86 21.65 29.16
CA ASP A 254 2.68 22.11 28.43
C ASP A 254 2.09 20.96 27.61
N PHE A 255 2.94 20.21 26.90
CA PHE A 255 2.52 19.01 26.16
C PHE A 255 1.81 17.97 27.05
N VAL A 256 2.37 17.65 28.22
CA VAL A 256 1.76 16.69 29.16
C VAL A 256 0.42 17.22 29.70
N THR A 257 0.31 18.53 29.90
CA THR A 257 -0.93 19.19 30.35
C THR A 257 -2.02 19.09 29.29
N GLU A 258 -1.69 19.33 28.02
CA GLU A 258 -2.61 19.20 26.88
C GLU A 258 -2.93 17.75 26.51
N ASN A 259 -2.05 16.81 26.86
CA ASN A 259 -2.18 15.39 26.53
C ASN A 259 -2.09 14.52 27.80
N PRO A 260 -3.10 14.56 28.69
CA PRO A 260 -3.08 13.80 29.93
C PRO A 260 -2.85 12.30 29.70
N GLY A 261 -2.00 11.70 30.52
CA GLY A 261 -1.65 10.27 30.42
C GLY A 261 -0.58 9.94 29.38
N ARG A 262 -0.22 10.87 28.49
CA ARG A 262 0.94 10.72 27.59
C ARG A 262 2.18 11.29 28.26
N SER A 263 3.08 10.40 28.68
CA SER A 263 4.42 10.76 29.16
C SER A 263 5.48 10.16 28.25
N ILE A 264 6.58 10.90 28.11
CA ILE A 264 7.75 10.50 27.32
C ILE A 264 8.90 10.24 28.27
N VAL A 265 9.53 9.07 28.11
CA VAL A 265 10.80 8.76 28.76
C VAL A 265 11.92 9.30 27.87
N PHE A 266 12.75 10.21 28.40
CA PHE A 266 13.89 10.77 27.67
C PHE A 266 15.19 10.07 28.11
N LEU A 267 15.94 9.54 27.16
CA LEU A 267 17.26 8.91 27.35
C LEU A 267 18.30 9.64 26.50
N GLN A 268 19.55 9.66 26.94
CA GLN A 268 20.66 10.23 26.17
C GLN A 268 21.01 9.35 24.97
N SER A 269 21.39 9.94 23.82
CA SER A 269 21.95 9.17 22.71
C SER A 269 23.46 8.93 22.90
N MET A 270 24.09 9.71 23.79
CA MET A 270 25.50 9.64 24.17
C MET A 270 26.44 10.02 23.02
N HIS A 271 26.00 10.88 22.09
CA HIS A 271 26.71 11.28 20.87
C HIS A 271 27.08 10.10 19.96
N ARG A 272 26.32 9.00 20.04
CA ARG A 272 26.59 7.76 19.30
C ARG A 272 25.72 7.58 18.06
N ILE A 273 24.82 8.53 17.79
CA ILE A 273 23.83 8.43 16.74
C ILE A 273 23.99 9.61 15.78
N HIS A 274 23.97 9.30 14.48
CA HIS A 274 24.00 10.30 13.41
C HIS A 274 22.69 10.28 12.61
N ASP A 275 22.23 9.07 12.28
CA ASP A 275 21.00 8.84 11.54
C ASP A 275 19.80 8.78 12.47
N ARG A 276 18.60 8.93 11.91
CA ARG A 276 17.38 9.04 12.71
C ARG A 276 16.52 7.81 12.49
N TYR A 277 15.98 7.30 13.58
CA TYR A 277 15.18 6.10 13.55
C TYR A 277 13.89 6.27 14.33
N ILE A 278 12.81 5.67 13.82
CA ILE A 278 11.59 5.44 14.56
C ILE A 278 11.39 3.94 14.68
N VAL A 279 11.27 3.46 15.90
CA VAL A 279 10.99 2.06 16.21
C VAL A 279 9.58 1.98 16.79
N LEU A 280 8.71 1.22 16.13
CA LEU A 280 7.36 0.93 16.61
C LEU A 280 7.34 -0.47 17.24
N ASP A 281 6.62 -0.59 18.36
CA ASP A 281 6.24 -1.87 18.96
C ASP A 281 7.40 -2.84 19.22
N GLU A 282 8.52 -2.29 19.71
CA GLU A 282 9.73 -3.01 20.10
C GLU A 282 9.41 -4.23 21.00
N GLY A 283 9.98 -5.38 20.62
CA GLY A 283 9.80 -6.66 21.30
C GLY A 283 8.52 -7.41 20.92
N SER A 284 7.71 -6.89 20.00
CA SER A 284 6.51 -7.57 19.49
C SER A 284 6.71 -8.12 18.07
N LYS A 285 5.77 -8.98 17.64
CA LYS A 285 5.69 -9.46 16.24
C LYS A 285 5.37 -8.35 15.23
N ASP A 286 4.82 -7.23 15.71
CA ASP A 286 4.43 -6.08 14.89
C ASP A 286 5.54 -5.02 14.84
N MET A 287 6.74 -5.34 15.31
CA MET A 287 7.86 -4.41 15.36
C MET A 287 8.20 -3.88 13.97
N LYS A 288 8.33 -2.55 13.87
CA LYS A 288 8.75 -1.87 12.64
C LYS A 288 9.85 -0.87 12.96
N ILE A 289 10.80 -0.71 12.04
CA ILE A 289 11.85 0.30 12.14
C ILE A 289 11.79 1.14 10.86
N TYR A 290 11.85 2.46 11.03
CA TYR A 290 11.97 3.43 9.95
C TYR A 290 13.27 4.19 10.09
N HIS A 291 14.02 4.31 9.00
CA HIS A 291 15.12 5.25 8.85
C HIS A 291 14.57 6.57 8.29
N CYS A 292 14.96 7.68 8.90
CA CYS A 292 14.51 9.01 8.52
C CYS A 292 15.71 9.87 8.10
N GLY A 293 15.73 10.33 6.85
CA GLY A 293 16.83 11.16 6.32
C GLY A 293 16.95 12.54 6.98
N ALA A 294 15.87 13.05 7.57
CA ALA A 294 15.83 14.33 8.26
C ALA A 294 15.13 14.19 9.62
N SER A 295 15.42 15.09 10.56
CA SER A 295 14.69 15.14 11.84
C SER A 295 13.23 15.48 11.59
N SER A 296 12.33 14.96 12.41
CA SER A 296 10.92 15.37 12.34
C SER A 296 10.73 16.88 12.56
N LYS A 297 11.69 17.52 13.26
CA LYS A 297 11.77 18.97 13.39
C LYS A 297 11.96 19.67 12.04
N ASP A 298 12.89 19.18 11.23
CA ASP A 298 13.41 19.88 10.05
C ASP A 298 12.90 19.32 8.72
N ALA A 299 12.18 18.21 8.74
CA ALA A 299 11.66 17.55 7.55
C ALA A 299 10.72 18.46 6.75
N GLY A 300 10.82 18.35 5.41
CA GLY A 300 10.09 19.16 4.44
C GLY A 300 10.79 20.46 4.03
N ASN A 301 11.87 20.86 4.70
CA ASN A 301 12.70 21.99 4.28
C ASN A 301 13.74 21.64 3.19
N ARG A 302 13.98 20.35 2.98
CA ARG A 302 14.89 19.79 1.97
C ARG A 302 14.37 18.41 1.58
N ILE A 303 14.80 17.96 0.40
CA ILE A 303 14.49 16.61 -0.08
C ILE A 303 15.00 15.58 0.93
N THR A 304 14.12 14.71 1.41
CA THR A 304 14.43 13.62 2.35
C THR A 304 13.52 12.43 2.10
N THR A 305 13.95 11.26 2.55
CA THR A 305 13.13 10.05 2.56
C THR A 305 12.88 9.56 3.99
N ILE A 306 11.76 8.87 4.18
CA ILE A 306 11.53 8.00 5.33
C ILE A 306 11.34 6.59 4.78
N THR A 307 12.23 5.67 5.13
CA THR A 307 12.26 4.32 4.57
C THR A 307 12.10 3.30 5.68
N ARG A 308 11.19 2.34 5.51
CA ARG A 308 11.01 1.21 6.41
C ARG A 308 12.16 0.22 6.19
N ILE A 309 12.78 -0.21 7.28
CA ILE A 309 13.84 -1.21 7.26
C ILE A 309 13.20 -2.60 7.25
N SER A 310 13.58 -3.43 6.26
CA SER A 310 13.11 -4.81 6.11
C SER A 310 13.81 -5.75 7.08
N ASP A 311 15.15 -5.70 7.14
CA ASP A 311 15.98 -6.57 7.98
C ASP A 311 16.18 -5.94 9.38
N ILE A 312 15.13 -6.03 10.20
CA ILE A 312 15.13 -5.40 11.54
C ILE A 312 16.05 -6.08 12.56
N ASP A 313 16.48 -7.32 12.31
CA ASP A 313 17.25 -8.12 13.27
C ASP A 313 18.62 -7.51 13.57
N ASP A 314 19.28 -6.94 12.57
CA ASP A 314 20.59 -6.29 12.72
C ASP A 314 20.53 -5.02 13.59
N TYR A 315 19.35 -4.42 13.72
CA TYR A 315 19.12 -3.21 14.50
C TYR A 315 18.73 -3.49 15.96
N LYS A 316 18.24 -4.70 16.27
CA LYS A 316 17.82 -5.07 17.64
C LYS A 316 18.95 -4.89 18.68
N PRO A 317 20.22 -5.30 18.42
CA PRO A 317 21.30 -5.07 19.37
C PRO A 317 21.56 -3.59 19.65
N MET A 318 21.51 -2.75 18.61
CA MET A 318 21.65 -1.29 18.74
C MET A 318 20.53 -0.72 19.61
N ILE A 319 19.28 -1.05 19.30
CA ILE A 319 18.09 -0.57 20.03
C ILE A 319 18.18 -0.96 21.51
N LYS A 320 18.50 -2.23 21.80
CA LYS A 320 18.64 -2.72 23.17
C LYS A 320 19.75 -1.99 23.94
N LYS A 321 20.87 -1.69 23.28
CA LYS A 321 21.98 -0.95 23.90
C LYS A 321 21.58 0.49 24.22
N LEU A 322 20.86 1.15 23.32
CA LEU A 322 20.42 2.54 23.51
C LEU A 322 19.32 2.66 24.58
N ALA A 323 18.43 1.68 24.68
CA ALA A 323 17.40 1.64 25.73
C ALA A 323 17.97 1.57 27.15
N GLY A 324 19.24 1.17 27.31
CA GLY A 324 19.97 1.15 28.59
C GLY A 324 20.75 2.43 28.89
N ASN A 325 20.66 3.46 28.04
CA ASN A 325 21.36 4.72 28.26
C ASN A 325 20.79 5.49 29.46
N PRO A 326 21.58 6.38 30.09
CA PRO A 326 21.11 7.24 31.17
C PRO A 326 19.97 8.17 30.73
N ALA A 327 19.17 8.62 31.70
CA ALA A 327 18.09 9.56 31.46
C ALA A 327 18.62 10.91 30.96
N LEU A 328 17.95 11.49 29.96
CA LEU A 328 18.17 12.85 29.52
C LEU A 328 17.30 13.79 30.36
N ILE A 329 17.93 14.79 30.97
CA ILE A 329 17.24 15.84 31.73
C ILE A 329 17.02 17.04 30.80
N LEU A 330 15.76 17.38 30.54
CA LEU A 330 15.41 18.60 29.80
C LEU A 330 15.69 19.82 30.69
N SER A 331 16.38 20.81 30.12
CA SER A 331 16.71 22.08 30.78
C SER A 331 15.60 23.12 30.67
#